data_AF-A5E0X7-F1
#
_entry.id   AF-A5E0X7-F1
#
_cell.length_a   1.000
_cell.length_b   1.000
_cell.length_c   1.000
_cell.angle_alpha   90.00
_cell.angle_beta   90.00
_cell.angle_gamma   90.00
#
_symmetry.space_group_name_H-M   'P 1'
#
loop_
_entity.id
_entity.type
_entity.pdbx_description
1 polymer ?
#
loop_
_entity_poly.entity_id
_entity_poly.type
_entity_poly.pdbx_seq_one_letter_code
_entity_poly.pdbx_strand_id
1 'polypeptide(L)'
;MPSQLQIKTNALKRLIKEEKLYKQEVVEQEQYVEQMKKNQADQYEIKKQIEVLHESQRMVPQVSEKIASMKESLREFLNEYTGEEDVSEAKGLL
;
A
#
# COMPACT_ATOMS: atom_id res chain seq x y z
N MET A 1 -6.31 17.56 20.60
CA MET A 1 -6.21 17.51 19.12
C MET A 1 -4.88 16.86 18.80
N PRO A 2 -4.79 15.91 17.85
CA PRO A 2 -3.53 15.29 17.49
C PRO A 2 -2.56 16.33 16.89
N SER A 3 -1.26 16.20 17.17
CA SER A 3 -0.23 17.07 16.62
C SER A 3 -0.06 16.84 15.11
N GLN A 4 0.54 17.80 14.40
CA GLN A 4 0.83 17.63 12.98
C GLN A 4 1.77 16.44 12.71
N LEU A 5 2.73 16.20 13.63
CA LEU A 5 3.59 15.02 13.63
C LEU A 5 2.76 13.73 13.70
N GLN A 6 1.84 13.64 14.66
CA GLN A 6 0.96 12.48 14.82
C GLN A 6 0.05 12.27 13.61
N ILE A 7 -0.48 13.35 13.02
CA ILE A 7 -1.35 13.28 11.85
C ILE A 7 -0.59 12.70 10.65
N LYS A 8 0.58 13.24 10.31
CA LYS A 8 1.40 12.78 9.17
C LYS A 8 1.89 11.34 9.37
N THR A 9 2.39 11.02 10.56
CA THR A 9 2.88 9.68 10.92
C THR A 9 1.77 8.63 10.81
N ASN A 10 0.59 8.91 11.38
CA ASN A 10 -0.53 7.97 11.32
C ASN A 10 -1.13 7.84 9.92
N ALA A 11 -1.12 8.91 9.11
CA ALA A 11 -1.52 8.84 7.71
C ALA A 11 -0.60 7.92 6.91
N LEU A 12 0.72 8.08 7.04
CA LEU A 12 1.71 7.25 6.35
C LEU A 12 1.59 5.76 6.76
N LYS A 13 1.40 5.48 8.05
CA LYS A 13 1.16 4.11 8.53
C LYS A 13 -0.07 3.45 7.91
N ARG A 14 -1.17 4.19 7.76
CA ARG A 14 -2.39 3.68 7.13
C ARG A 14 -2.15 3.31 5.68
N LEU A 15 -1.47 4.20 4.93
CA LEU A 15 -1.11 3.93 3.54
C LEU A 15 -0.21 2.70 3.40
N ILE A 16 0.80 2.54 4.26
CA ILE A 16 1.68 1.35 4.24
C ILE A 16 0.89 0.06 4.51
N LYS A 17 -0.06 0.10 5.46
CA LYS A 17 -0.95 -1.06 5.73
C LYS A 17 -1.86 -1.36 4.54
N GLU A 18 -2.41 -0.33 3.90
CA GLU A 18 -3.26 -0.43 2.72
C GLU A 18 -2.49 -1.03 1.53
N GLU A 19 -1.27 -0.56 1.27
CA GLU A 19 -0.41 -1.12 0.21
C GLU A 19 -0.10 -2.60 0.48
N LYS A 20 0.18 -2.97 1.74
CA LYS A 20 0.38 -4.37 2.12
C LYS A 20 -0.85 -5.22 1.82
N LEU A 21 -2.05 -4.72 2.12
CA LEU A 21 -3.30 -5.43 1.85
C LEU A 21 -3.48 -5.67 0.34
N TYR A 22 -3.27 -4.64 -0.48
CA TYR A 22 -3.38 -4.79 -1.94
C TYR A 22 -2.33 -5.74 -2.52
N LYS A 23 -1.09 -5.72 -2.00
CA LYS A 23 -0.06 -6.69 -2.41
C LYS A 23 -0.46 -8.13 -2.04
N GLN A 24 -1.07 -8.33 -0.87
CA GLN A 24 -1.57 -9.66 -0.47
C GLN A 24 -2.71 -10.12 -1.38
N GLU A 25 -3.66 -9.24 -1.68
CA GLU A 25 -4.77 -9.54 -2.59
C GLU A 25 -4.26 -9.95 -3.98
N VAL A 26 -3.27 -9.24 -4.54
CA VAL A 26 -2.64 -9.61 -5.81
C VAL A 26 -2.09 -11.03 -5.77
N VAL A 27 -1.35 -11.38 -4.71
CA VAL A 27 -0.79 -12.74 -4.56
C VAL A 27 -1.89 -13.80 -4.46
N GLU A 28 -2.95 -13.53 -3.71
CA GLU A 28 -4.10 -14.46 -3.60
C GLU A 28 -4.80 -14.66 -4.95
N GLN A 29 -4.99 -13.58 -5.72
CA GLN A 29 -5.56 -13.64 -7.06
C GLN A 29 -4.66 -14.38 -8.06
N GLU A 30 -3.34 -14.17 -8.00
CA GLU A 30 -2.36 -14.90 -8.82
C GLU A 30 -2.43 -16.41 -8.54
N GLN A 31 -2.42 -16.80 -7.26
CA GLN A 31 -2.55 -18.19 -6.84
C GLN A 31 -3.88 -18.81 -7.31
N TYR A 32 -4.97 -18.04 -7.22
CA TYR A 32 -6.27 -18.52 -7.67
C TYR A 32 -6.31 -18.75 -9.19
N VAL A 33 -5.77 -17.82 -9.99
CA VAL A 33 -5.63 -17.99 -11.44
C VAL A 33 -4.77 -19.22 -11.79
N GLU A 34 -3.65 -19.41 -11.09
CA GLU A 34 -2.81 -20.60 -11.28
C GLU A 34 -3.55 -21.90 -10.96
N GLN A 35 -4.33 -21.91 -9.88
CA GLN A 35 -5.13 -23.07 -9.50
C GLN A 35 -6.22 -23.39 -10.53
N MET A 36 -6.90 -22.36 -11.07
CA MET A 36 -7.88 -22.53 -12.16
C MET A 36 -7.23 -23.15 -13.40
N LYS A 37 -6.03 -22.69 -13.78
CA LYS A 37 -5.26 -23.26 -14.90
C LYS A 37 -4.89 -24.73 -14.64
N LYS A 38 -4.42 -25.07 -13.44
CA LYS A 38 -4.08 -26.45 -13.04
C LYS A 38 -5.30 -27.37 -13.08
N ASN A 39 -6.46 -26.86 -12.68
CA ASN A 39 -7.72 -27.59 -12.68
C ASN A 39 -8.38 -27.68 -14.07
N GLN A 40 -7.75 -27.13 -15.11
CA GLN A 40 -8.31 -27.06 -16.47
C GLN A 40 -9.71 -26.43 -16.49
N ALA A 41 -9.90 -25.39 -15.68
CA ALA A 41 -11.13 -24.60 -15.68
C ALA A 41 -11.39 -24.00 -17.08
N ASP A 42 -12.63 -23.56 -17.31
CA ASP A 42 -13.02 -23.00 -18.59
C ASP A 42 -12.18 -21.75 -18.95
N GLN A 43 -11.83 -21.61 -20.23
CA GLN A 43 -10.95 -20.52 -20.67
C GLN A 43 -11.56 -19.13 -20.49
N TYR A 44 -12.88 -19.01 -20.65
CA TYR A 44 -13.58 -17.75 -20.43
C TYR A 44 -13.56 -17.38 -18.94
N GLU A 45 -13.74 -18.35 -18.05
CA GLU A 45 -13.63 -18.14 -16.60
C GLU A 45 -12.22 -17.71 -16.19
N ILE A 46 -11.17 -18.37 -16.71
CA ILE A 46 -9.77 -18.00 -16.44
C ILE A 46 -9.51 -16.57 -16.94
N LYS A 47 -9.98 -16.20 -18.13
CA LYS A 47 -9.79 -14.86 -18.69
C LYS A 47 -10.45 -13.80 -17.79
N LYS A 48 -11.68 -14.04 -17.35
CA LYS A 48 -12.38 -13.13 -16.44
C LYS A 48 -11.62 -12.98 -15.12
N GLN A 49 -11.06 -14.06 -14.59
CA GLN A 49 -10.27 -13.98 -13.36
C GLN A 49 -8.97 -13.18 -13.53
N ILE A 50 -8.33 -13.28 -14.70
CA ILE A 50 -7.15 -12.46 -15.03
C ILE A 50 -7.52 -10.96 -15.09
N GLU A 51 -8.71 -10.61 -15.59
CA GLU A 51 -9.18 -9.22 -15.56
C GLU A 51 -9.31 -8.70 -14.12
N VAL A 52 -9.87 -9.50 -13.20
CA VAL A 52 -9.92 -9.18 -11.76
C VAL A 52 -8.52 -9.01 -11.16
N LEU A 53 -7.59 -9.93 -11.47
CA LEU A 53 -6.20 -9.80 -11.02
C LEU A 53 -5.56 -8.49 -11.49
N HIS A 54 -5.77 -8.11 -12.75
CA HIS A 54 -5.23 -6.86 -13.29
C HIS A 54 -5.84 -5.62 -12.59
N GLU A 55 -7.10 -5.67 -12.17
CA GLU A 55 -7.72 -4.59 -11.40
C GLU A 55 -7.03 -4.44 -10.04
N SER A 56 -6.82 -5.53 -9.30
CA SER A 56 -6.11 -5.50 -8.01
C SER A 56 -4.65 -5.02 -8.19
N GLN A 57 -3.97 -5.45 -9.26
CA GLN A 57 -2.59 -5.02 -9.56
C GLN A 57 -2.47 -3.51 -9.81
N ARG A 58 -3.50 -2.87 -10.38
CA ARG A 58 -3.50 -1.42 -10.63
C ARG A 58 -3.57 -0.58 -9.36
N MET A 59 -4.01 -1.14 -8.24
CA MET A 59 -4.13 -0.39 -6.97
C MET A 59 -2.79 -0.21 -6.27
N VAL A 60 -1.90 -1.22 -6.35
CA VAL A 60 -0.58 -1.19 -5.72
C VAL A 60 0.26 0.04 -6.11
N PRO A 61 0.46 0.39 -7.41
CA PRO A 61 1.25 1.55 -7.79
C PRO A 61 0.62 2.87 -7.31
N GLN A 62 -0.72 2.99 -7.35
CA GLN A 62 -1.41 4.20 -6.89
C GLN A 62 -1.18 4.48 -5.40
N VAL A 63 -1.23 3.45 -4.56
CA VAL A 63 -0.94 3.60 -3.13
C VAL A 63 0.56 3.83 -2.90
N SER A 64 1.42 3.17 -3.68
CA SER A 64 2.88 3.35 -3.63
C SER A 64 3.28 4.81 -3.89
N GLU A 65 2.69 5.45 -4.90
CA GLU A 65 2.90 6.87 -5.22
C GLU A 65 2.45 7.79 -4.07
N LYS A 66 1.28 7.51 -3.49
CA LYS A 66 0.78 8.24 -2.30
C LYS A 66 1.72 8.08 -1.10
N ILE A 67 2.24 6.87 -0.86
CA ILE A 67 3.24 6.61 0.19
C ILE A 67 4.49 7.44 -0.08
N ALA A 68 5.01 7.45 -1.31
CA ALA A 68 6.21 8.21 -1.65
C ALA A 68 6.03 9.71 -1.39
N SER A 69 4.91 10.29 -1.83
CA SER A 69 4.59 11.69 -1.57
C SER A 69 4.44 11.99 -0.06
N MET A 70 3.78 11.10 0.69
CA MET A 70 3.61 11.28 2.14
C MET A 70 4.94 11.14 2.90
N LYS A 71 5.83 10.23 2.46
CA LYS A 71 7.20 10.11 3.00
C LYS A 71 7.96 11.40 2.79
N GLU A 72 7.89 11.99 1.61
CA GLU A 72 8.58 13.25 1.33
C GLU A 72 8.03 14.38 2.18
N SER A 73 6.71 14.53 2.26
CA SER A 73 6.07 15.53 3.12
C SER A 73 6.38 15.34 4.62
N LEU A 74 6.63 14.11 5.07
CA LEU A 74 7.06 13.83 6.44
C LEU A 74 8.54 14.16 6.65
N ARG A 75 9.41 13.88 5.67
CA ARG A 75 10.83 14.29 5.70
C ARG A 75 10.98 15.79 5.80
N GLU A 76 10.32 16.54 4.92
CA GLU A 76 10.33 18.01 4.93
C GLU A 76 9.86 18.55 6.27
N PHE A 77 8.74 18.03 6.79
CA PHE A 77 8.23 18.43 8.10
C PHE A 77 9.24 18.17 9.22
N LEU A 78 9.90 17.01 9.24
CA LEU A 78 10.88 16.67 10.27
C LEU A 78 12.16 17.50 10.19
N ASN A 79 12.55 17.97 9.01
CA ASN A 79 13.71 18.86 8.84
C ASN A 79 13.51 20.22 9.51
N GLU A 80 12.27 20.71 9.53
CA GLU A 80 11.89 21.99 10.12
C GLU A 80 11.34 21.85 11.55
N TYR A 81 11.16 20.62 12.04
CA TYR A 81 10.53 20.35 13.32
C TYR A 81 11.47 20.70 14.50
N THR A 82 11.04 21.64 15.32
CA THR A 82 11.77 22.12 16.52
C THR A 82 11.05 21.80 17.84
N GLY A 83 9.99 21.00 17.80
CA GLY A 83 9.25 20.59 18.99
C GLY A 83 9.97 19.51 19.79
N GLU A 84 9.44 19.21 20.98
CA GLU A 84 10.01 18.24 21.93
C GLU A 84 9.38 16.83 21.83
N GLU A 85 8.46 16.60 20.87
CA GLU A 85 7.83 15.29 20.70
C GLU A 85 8.84 14.23 20.23
N ASP A 86 8.64 12.97 20.64
CA ASP A 86 9.43 11.86 20.13
C ASP A 86 9.14 11.62 18.63
N VAL A 87 10.18 11.77 17.81
CA VAL A 87 10.14 11.60 16.35
C VAL A 87 10.65 10.24 15.89
N SER A 88 11.03 9.33 16.81
CA SER A 88 11.64 8.03 16.48
C SER A 88 10.74 7.20 15.57
N GLU A 89 9.44 7.20 15.85
CA GLU A 89 8.46 6.50 15.04
C GLU A 89 8.32 7.09 13.63
N ALA A 90 8.25 8.42 13.52
CA ALA A 90 8.16 9.09 12.24
C ALA A 90 9.40 8.82 11.37
N LYS A 91 10.59 8.84 11.98
CA LYS A 91 11.86 8.47 11.33
C LYS A 91 11.89 7.01 10.90
N GLY A 92 11.34 6.11 11.69
CA GLY A 92 11.27 4.68 11.36
C GLY A 92 10.39 4.34 10.15
N LEU A 93 9.51 5.26 9.71
CA LEU A 93 8.66 5.08 8.53
C LEU A 93 9.30 5.55 7.23
N LEU A 94 10.38 6.33 7.29
CA LEU A 94 11.02 6.97 6.14
C LEU A 94 12.03 6.04 5.46
#